data_AF-A0A0A9DJA0-F1
#
_entry.id   AF-A0A0A9DJA0-F1
#
_cell.length_a   1.000
_cell.length_b   1.000
_cell.length_c   1.000
_cell.angle_alpha   90.00
_cell.angle_beta   90.00
_cell.angle_gamma   90.00
#
_symmetry.space_group_name_H-M   'P 1'
#
loop_
_entity.id
_entity.type
_entity.pdbx_description
1 polymer ?
#
loop_
_entity_poly.entity_id
_entity_poly.type
_entity_poly.pdbx_seq_one_letter_code
_entity_poly.pdbx_strand_id
1 'polypeptide(L)'
;MSRPDRSDARLSPEAEAAREAEVREYFDDAAPKRHSKPSRSDHSAVYTDALVPDRDGGANSHPELDKFQELEAHTERLVYEGGKVEDEFVETEYYKDLGCVSKQHHTVTGSLP
;
A
#
# COMPACT_ATOMS: atom_id res chain seq x y z
N MET A 1 -33.01 -23.73 41.75
CA MET A 1 -32.53 -22.54 41.03
C MET A 1 -31.99 -23.00 39.69
N SER A 2 -32.70 -22.76 38.58
CA SER A 2 -32.20 -23.08 37.24
C SER A 2 -31.18 -22.04 36.78
N ARG A 3 -30.24 -22.44 35.92
CA ARG A 3 -29.30 -21.51 35.30
C ARG A 3 -30.06 -20.64 34.29
N PRO A 4 -29.77 -19.32 34.23
CA PRO A 4 -30.36 -18.47 33.22
C PRO A 4 -29.89 -18.88 31.83
N ASP A 5 -30.78 -18.71 30.85
CA ASP A 5 -30.46 -18.96 29.45
C ASP A 5 -29.35 -18.04 28.96
N ARG A 6 -28.57 -18.55 28.01
CA ARG A 6 -27.34 -17.90 27.50
C ARG A 6 -27.52 -17.22 26.16
N SER A 7 -28.71 -17.29 25.57
CA SER A 7 -28.98 -16.78 24.23
C SER A 7 -30.06 -15.72 24.24
N ASP A 8 -29.86 -14.68 23.44
CA ASP A 8 -30.91 -13.74 23.10
C ASP A 8 -32.03 -14.42 22.32
N ALA A 9 -33.21 -13.82 22.41
CA ALA A 9 -34.35 -14.22 21.59
C ALA A 9 -34.02 -13.99 20.11
N ARG A 10 -34.21 -15.03 19.29
CA ARG A 10 -34.06 -14.92 17.84
C ARG A 10 -35.19 -14.08 17.26
N LEU A 11 -34.87 -13.25 16.28
CA LEU A 11 -35.86 -12.49 15.54
C LEU A 11 -36.49 -13.37 14.45
N SER A 12 -37.56 -12.89 13.82
CA SER A 12 -38.06 -13.54 12.61
C SER A 12 -36.99 -13.48 11.49
N PRO A 13 -36.93 -14.47 10.58
CA PRO A 13 -35.93 -14.50 9.50
C PRO A 13 -35.85 -13.22 8.66
N GLU A 14 -36.99 -12.57 8.42
CA GLU A 14 -37.07 -11.30 7.67
C GLU A 14 -36.39 -10.15 8.42
N ALA A 15 -36.65 -10.03 9.72
CA ALA A 15 -36.02 -9.02 10.57
C ALA A 15 -34.52 -9.26 10.77
N GLU A 16 -34.08 -10.52 10.80
CA GLU A 16 -32.65 -10.85 10.80
C GLU A 16 -31.98 -10.42 9.50
N ALA A 17 -32.61 -10.72 8.35
CA ALA A 17 -32.10 -10.31 7.03
C ALA A 17 -32.05 -8.78 6.87
N ALA A 18 -33.05 -8.07 7.38
CA ALA A 18 -33.07 -6.60 7.36
C ALA A 18 -31.92 -6.00 8.16
N ARG A 19 -31.68 -6.50 9.38
CA ARG A 19 -30.53 -6.09 10.21
C ARG A 19 -29.21 -6.41 9.56
N GLU A 20 -29.09 -7.56 8.90
CA GLU A 20 -27.87 -7.95 8.20
C GLU A 20 -27.59 -7.01 7.02
N ALA A 21 -28.62 -6.62 6.27
CA ALA A 21 -28.49 -5.65 5.18
C ALA A 21 -28.03 -4.28 5.68
N GLU A 22 -28.65 -3.76 6.74
CA GLU A 22 -28.28 -2.49 7.38
C GLU A 22 -26.83 -2.48 7.86
N VAL A 23 -26.41 -3.55 8.55
CA VAL A 23 -25.03 -3.67 9.05
C VAL A 23 -24.04 -3.73 7.90
N ARG A 24 -24.36 -4.48 6.84
CA ARG A 24 -23.51 -4.57 5.65
C ARG A 24 -23.34 -3.22 4.97
N GLU A 25 -24.44 -2.51 4.73
CA GLU A 25 -24.43 -1.17 4.13
C GLU A 25 -23.54 -0.21 4.93
N TYR A 26 -23.68 -0.20 6.26
CA TYR A 26 -22.85 0.62 7.14
C TYR A 26 -21.35 0.34 6.98
N PHE A 27 -20.95 -0.93 6.94
CA PHE A 27 -19.55 -1.30 6.81
C PHE A 27 -19.00 -1.10 5.39
N ASP A 28 -19.82 -1.27 4.37
CA ASP A 28 -19.46 -0.97 2.98
C ASP A 28 -19.24 0.54 2.79
N ASP A 29 -20.08 1.38 3.41
CA ASP A 29 -19.93 2.84 3.39
C ASP A 29 -18.75 3.33 4.23
N ALA A 30 -18.50 2.69 5.38
CA ALA A 30 -17.36 3.00 6.24
C ALA A 30 -16.02 2.45 5.72
N ALA A 31 -16.05 1.56 4.71
CA ALA A 31 -14.85 0.98 4.15
C ALA A 31 -13.99 2.07 3.46
N PRO A 32 -12.68 2.14 3.74
CA PRO A 32 -11.80 3.08 3.05
C PRO A 32 -11.87 2.89 1.54
N LYS A 33 -12.30 3.93 0.82
CA LYS A 33 -12.32 3.96 -0.65
C LYS A 33 -10.89 4.05 -1.16
N ARG A 34 -10.25 2.89 -1.32
CA ARG A 34 -8.88 2.81 -1.84
C ARG A 34 -8.93 2.85 -3.35
N HIS A 35 -8.09 3.70 -3.94
CA HIS A 35 -7.86 3.66 -5.38
C HIS A 35 -7.37 2.25 -5.78
N SER A 36 -7.94 1.70 -6.85
CA SER A 36 -7.38 0.49 -7.45
C SER A 36 -6.03 0.85 -8.05
N LYS A 37 -4.97 0.14 -7.68
CA LYS A 37 -3.70 0.29 -8.40
C LYS A 37 -3.91 -0.13 -9.85
N PRO A 38 -3.55 0.70 -10.84
CA PRO A 38 -3.64 0.30 -12.25
C PRO A 38 -2.85 -0.98 -12.48
N SER A 39 -3.35 -1.83 -13.38
CA SER A 39 -2.56 -2.96 -13.89
C SER A 39 -1.31 -2.42 -14.57
N ARG A 40 -0.18 -3.09 -14.38
CA ARG A 40 1.12 -2.67 -14.94
C ARG A 40 1.13 -2.63 -16.48
N SER A 41 0.17 -3.28 -17.13
CA SER A 41 0.01 -3.33 -18.58
C SER A 41 -1.06 -2.37 -19.13
N ASP A 42 -1.92 -1.81 -18.27
CA ASP A 42 -3.03 -0.99 -18.71
C ASP A 42 -2.62 0.48 -18.62
N HIS A 43 -2.04 1.00 -19.71
CA HIS A 43 -1.88 2.43 -19.89
C HIS A 43 -3.25 3.08 -20.10
N SER A 44 -3.97 3.37 -19.01
CA SER A 44 -5.11 4.28 -19.03
C SER A 44 -4.59 5.71 -19.05
N ALA A 45 -5.01 6.51 -20.04
CA ALA A 45 -4.78 7.96 -20.05
C ALA A 45 -5.58 8.69 -18.97
N VAL A 46 -6.58 8.02 -18.38
CA VAL A 46 -7.43 8.55 -17.31
C VAL A 46 -6.94 7.98 -15.99
N TYR A 47 -6.29 8.84 -15.19
CA TYR A 47 -5.90 8.55 -13.81
C TYR A 47 -7.16 8.54 -12.94
N THR A 48 -7.64 7.36 -12.57
CA THR A 48 -8.89 7.17 -11.80
C THR A 48 -8.79 7.60 -10.34
N ASP A 49 -7.63 8.07 -9.90
CA ASP A 49 -7.35 8.54 -8.54
C ASP A 49 -7.52 10.08 -8.40
N ALA A 50 -8.07 10.72 -9.44
CA ALA A 50 -8.74 12.01 -9.27
C ALA A 50 -10.07 11.80 -8.51
N LEU A 51 -9.99 11.61 -7.19
CA LEU A 51 -11.12 11.91 -6.32
C LEU A 51 -11.61 13.31 -6.71
N VAL A 52 -12.89 13.39 -7.08
CA VAL A 52 -13.56 14.66 -7.34
C VAL A 52 -13.19 15.60 -6.19
N PRO A 53 -12.67 16.81 -6.47
CA PRO A 53 -12.32 17.75 -5.41
C PRO A 53 -13.52 17.89 -4.50
N ASP A 54 -13.24 17.79 -3.21
CA ASP A 54 -14.24 17.80 -2.15
C ASP A 54 -15.33 18.84 -2.47
N ARG A 55 -16.59 18.39 -2.55
CA ARG A 55 -17.72 19.28 -2.85
C ARG A 55 -17.96 20.28 -1.71
N ASP A 56 -17.35 20.05 -0.55
CA ASP A 56 -17.33 20.96 0.60
C ASP A 56 -16.05 21.81 0.66
N GLY A 57 -15.97 22.81 -0.22
CA GLY A 57 -15.47 24.16 0.11
C GLY A 57 -14.04 24.33 0.66
N GLY A 58 -13.21 23.30 0.71
CA GLY A 58 -11.81 23.38 1.11
C GLY A 58 -10.95 23.67 -0.11
N ALA A 59 -10.50 24.91 -0.24
CA ALA A 59 -9.64 25.39 -1.32
C ALA A 59 -8.62 24.34 -1.77
N ASN A 60 -8.63 24.03 -3.08
CA ASN A 60 -7.62 23.27 -3.79
C ASN A 60 -6.21 23.93 -3.80
N SER A 61 -5.90 24.79 -2.84
CA SER A 61 -4.54 25.32 -2.60
C SER A 61 -3.82 24.32 -1.70
N HIS A 62 -3.34 23.24 -2.30
CA HIS A 62 -2.32 22.43 -1.68
C HIS A 62 -0.99 23.17 -1.88
N PRO A 63 -0.23 23.46 -0.81
CA PRO A 63 1.00 24.25 -0.90
C PRO A 63 2.04 23.63 -1.86
N GLU A 64 1.96 22.32 -2.08
CA GLU A 64 2.77 21.61 -3.06
C GLU A 64 2.40 21.98 -4.50
N LEU A 65 1.10 22.16 -4.80
CA LEU A 65 0.62 22.55 -6.12
C LEU A 65 1.00 24.00 -6.45
N ASP A 66 0.86 24.91 -5.47
CA ASP A 66 1.24 26.31 -5.62
C ASP A 66 2.74 26.44 -5.92
N LYS A 67 3.57 25.70 -5.18
CA LYS A 67 5.02 25.64 -5.41
C LYS A 67 5.39 25.02 -6.76
N PHE A 68 4.65 24.02 -7.22
CA PHE A 68 4.88 23.41 -8.52
C PHE A 68 4.62 24.40 -9.66
N GLN A 69 3.51 25.13 -9.60
CA GLN A 69 3.17 26.15 -10.61
C GLN A 69 4.18 27.30 -10.61
N GLU A 70 4.65 27.74 -9.43
CA GLU A 70 5.72 28.72 -9.31
C GLU A 70 7.00 28.23 -10.00
N LEU A 71 7.45 27.00 -9.70
CA LEU A 71 8.65 26.40 -10.30
C LEU A 71 8.51 26.18 -11.82
N GLU A 72 7.31 25.84 -12.30
CA GLU A 72 7.04 25.66 -13.74
C GLU A 72 7.07 27.00 -14.50
N ALA A 73 6.63 28.08 -13.86
CA ALA A 73 6.72 29.43 -14.42
C ALA A 73 8.17 29.97 -14.46
N HIS A 74 9.07 29.42 -13.65
CA HIS A 74 10.49 29.76 -13.67
C HIS A 74 11.23 29.08 -14.84
N THR A 75 11.54 29.85 -15.90
CA THR A 75 12.24 29.36 -17.10
C THR A 75 13.76 29.26 -16.97
N GLU A 76 14.31 29.41 -15.76
CA GLU A 76 15.76 29.41 -15.54
C GLU A 76 16.30 27.97 -15.62
N ARG A 77 17.29 27.74 -16.49
CA ARG A 77 17.97 26.44 -16.58
C ARG A 77 18.70 26.16 -15.28
N LEU A 78 18.37 25.04 -14.64
CA LEU A 78 19.15 24.49 -13.54
C LEU A 78 20.58 24.20 -14.03
N VAL A 79 21.54 25.00 -13.57
CA VAL A 79 22.97 24.73 -13.79
C VAL A 79 23.39 23.67 -12.79
N TYR A 80 23.41 22.41 -13.22
CA TYR A 80 23.96 21.33 -12.41
C TYR A 80 25.45 21.22 -12.67
N GLU A 81 26.26 21.86 -11.82
CA GLU A 81 27.66 21.47 -11.69
C GLU A 81 27.68 20.11 -10.99
N GLY A 82 27.90 19.04 -11.77
CA GLY A 82 28.00 17.69 -11.24
C GLY A 82 29.05 17.65 -10.13
N GLY A 83 28.57 17.51 -8.89
CA GLY A 83 29.44 17.29 -7.75
C GLY A 83 30.30 16.06 -8.02
N LYS A 84 31.63 16.23 -7.94
CA LYS A 84 32.54 15.09 -7.99
C LYS A 84 32.22 14.21 -6.79
N VAL A 85 31.67 13.03 -7.06
CA VAL A 85 31.57 11.98 -6.07
C VAL A 85 33.02 11.53 -5.84
N GLU A 86 33.57 11.83 -4.67
CA GLU A 86 34.80 11.18 -4.25
C GLU A 86 34.42 9.76 -3.82
N ASP A 87 34.92 8.76 -4.55
CA ASP A 87 34.73 7.37 -4.21
C ASP A 87 35.55 7.05 -2.94
N GLU A 88 34.99 7.36 -1.77
CA GLU A 88 35.55 6.95 -0.47
C GLU A 88 35.30 5.45 -0.17
N PHE A 89 35.21 4.61 -1.21
CA PHE A 89 35.04 3.18 -1.02
C PHE A 89 36.37 2.53 -0.66
N VAL A 90 36.48 2.08 0.60
CA VAL A 90 37.61 1.26 1.06
C VAL A 90 37.20 -0.21 0.99
N GLU A 91 37.81 -0.97 0.07
CA GLU A 91 37.57 -2.40 -0.03
C GLU A 91 38.07 -3.12 1.23
N THR A 92 37.13 -3.62 2.04
CA THR A 92 37.46 -4.34 3.27
C THR A 92 37.69 -5.82 2.97
N GLU A 93 38.75 -6.40 3.53
CA GLU A 93 39.07 -7.83 3.38
C GLU A 93 38.17 -8.77 4.19
N TYR A 94 37.13 -8.26 4.84
CA TYR A 94 36.28 -8.97 5.81
C TYR A 94 35.73 -10.31 5.29
N TYR A 95 35.50 -10.45 3.98
CA TYR A 95 34.96 -11.66 3.38
C TYR A 95 35.99 -12.64 2.80
N LYS A 96 37.30 -12.33 2.86
CA LYS A 96 38.35 -13.19 2.26
C LYS A 96 38.43 -14.57 2.93
N ASP A 97 38.11 -14.65 4.21
CA ASP A 97 38.24 -15.90 4.98
C ASP A 97 36.92 -16.68 5.17
N LEU A 98 35.79 -16.16 4.65
CA LEU A 98 34.47 -16.78 4.78
C LEU A 98 34.20 -17.93 3.79
N GLY A 99 35.16 -18.27 2.93
CA GLY A 99 35.07 -19.36 1.95
C GLY A 99 35.22 -20.78 2.51
N CYS A 100 35.47 -20.94 3.82
CA CYS A 100 35.93 -22.22 4.37
C CYS A 100 34.84 -23.10 5.02
N VAL A 101 33.55 -22.76 4.88
CA VAL A 101 32.49 -23.63 5.39
C VAL A 101 32.24 -24.77 4.40
N SER A 102 32.76 -25.95 4.72
CA SER A 102 32.49 -27.21 4.02
C SER A 102 31.00 -27.37 3.75
N LYS A 103 30.59 -27.20 2.49
CA LYS A 103 29.22 -27.46 2.05
C LYS A 103 29.06 -28.97 1.84
N GLN A 104 28.93 -29.71 2.94
CA GLN A 104 28.51 -31.11 2.84
C GLN A 104 27.02 -31.17 2.51
N HIS A 105 26.72 -31.56 1.27
CA HIS A 105 25.35 -31.83 0.84
C HIS A 105 24.99 -33.26 1.26
N HIS A 106 24.05 -33.41 2.19
CA HIS A 106 23.38 -34.69 2.41
C HIS A 106 22.38 -34.91 1.29
N THR A 107 22.70 -35.74 0.30
CA THR A 107 21.70 -36.24 -0.64
C THR A 107 20.91 -37.35 0.05
N VAL A 108 19.72 -37.02 0.55
CA VAL A 108 18.72 -38.05 0.85
C VAL A 108 18.19 -38.55 -0.49
N THR A 109 18.78 -39.61 -1.02
CA THR A 109 18.16 -40.42 -2.05
C THR A 109 16.97 -41.13 -1.40
N GLY A 110 15.79 -40.53 -1.51
CA GLY A 110 14.54 -41.16 -1.11
C GLY A 110 14.31 -42.41 -1.97
N SER A 111 14.63 -43.56 -1.41
CA SER A 111 14.02 -44.83 -1.79
C SER A 111 12.53 -44.71 -1.46
N LEU A 112 11.68 -44.59 -2.48
CA LEU A 112 10.24 -44.79 -2.33
C LEU A 112 9.91 -46.24 -2.74
N PRO A 113 8.95 -46.88 -2.03
CA PRO A 113 8.66 -48.31 -2.07
C PRO A 113 8.11 -48.82 -3.40
#